data_AF-A0A8J2U657-F1
#
_entry.id   AF-A0A8J2U657-F1
#
_cell.length_a   1.000
_cell.length_b   1.000
_cell.length_c   1.000
_cell.angle_alpha   90.00
_cell.angle_beta   90.00
_cell.angle_gamma   90.00
#
_symmetry.space_group_name_H-M   'P 1'
#
loop_
_entity.id
_entity.type
_entity.pdbx_description
1 polymer ?
#
loop_
_entity_poly.entity_id
_entity_poly.type
_entity_poly.pdbx_seq_one_letter_code
_entity_poly.pdbx_strand_id
1 'polypeptide(L)'
;MTTTTTQQDLFVSTGLHTWNQAITRATAFFDACTDEELEKTISPGKNRVVYLLGHLTAVHDRMLPLLGLGDRLYPHLDALFVTTPDNPAATLPSYRDLRNSWMTINQHLTDALKSWTPEEWLQKHTAVSDEDYAKEPHRNRFSVVINRAGHVQYHLGQLVLFKK
;
A
#
# COMPACT_ATOMS: atom_id res chain seq x y z
N MET A 1 -11.39 -29.14 19.21
CA MET A 1 -10.29 -28.48 19.95
C MET A 1 -10.42 -26.99 19.69
N THR A 2 -10.76 -26.19 20.69
CA THR A 2 -10.75 -24.73 20.59
C THR A 2 -9.32 -24.26 20.70
N THR A 3 -8.74 -23.78 19.60
CA THR A 3 -7.44 -23.09 19.60
C THR A 3 -7.58 -21.83 20.44
N THR A 4 -6.83 -21.73 21.54
CA THR A 4 -6.77 -20.51 22.35
C THR A 4 -5.94 -19.48 21.59
N THR A 5 -6.56 -18.39 21.15
CA THR A 5 -5.87 -17.25 20.53
C THR A 5 -4.85 -16.66 21.51
N THR A 6 -3.58 -16.59 21.09
CA THR A 6 -2.53 -15.96 21.91
C THR A 6 -2.54 -14.44 21.75
N GLN A 7 -1.82 -13.73 22.64
CA GLN A 7 -1.63 -12.28 22.49
C GLN A 7 -0.91 -11.92 21.18
N GLN A 8 0.03 -12.76 20.74
CA GLN A 8 0.75 -12.58 19.47
C GLN A 8 -0.19 -12.73 18.27
N ASP A 9 -1.07 -13.73 18.28
CA ASP A 9 -2.09 -13.92 17.24
C ASP A 9 -3.04 -12.72 17.18
N LEU A 10 -3.45 -12.19 18.34
CA LEU A 10 -4.32 -11.01 18.41
C LEU A 10 -3.62 -9.75 17.86
N PHE A 11 -2.33 -9.58 18.16
CA PHE A 11 -1.53 -8.45 17.68
C PHE A 11 -1.42 -8.46 16.14
N VAL A 12 -1.08 -9.62 15.58
CA VAL A 12 -0.94 -9.81 14.12
C VAL A 12 -2.28 -9.66 13.41
N SER A 13 -3.33 -10.31 13.91
CA SER A 13 -4.67 -10.21 13.33
C SER A 13 -5.22 -8.78 13.37
N THR A 14 -4.88 -8.00 14.41
CA THR A 14 -5.20 -6.57 14.48
C THR A 14 -4.49 -5.79 13.37
N GLY A 15 -3.18 -6.04 13.17
CA GLY A 15 -2.43 -5.36 12.10
C GLY A 15 -2.91 -5.73 10.70
N LEU A 16 -3.22 -7.00 10.47
CA LEU A 16 -3.81 -7.47 9.22
C LEU A 16 -5.21 -6.87 8.99
N HIS A 17 -6.01 -6.72 10.05
CA HIS A 17 -7.30 -6.04 9.96
C HIS A 17 -7.14 -4.56 9.57
N THR A 18 -6.20 -3.84 10.17
CA THR A 18 -5.89 -2.45 9.82
C THR A 18 -5.46 -2.31 8.36
N TRP A 19 -4.58 -3.20 7.88
CA TRP A 19 -4.18 -3.27 6.48
C TRP A 19 -5.40 -3.48 5.55
N ASN A 20 -6.17 -4.55 5.79
CA ASN A 20 -7.33 -4.89 4.97
C ASN A 20 -8.35 -3.75 4.91
N GLN A 21 -8.60 -3.08 6.03
CA GLN A 21 -9.53 -1.96 6.08
C GLN A 21 -9.05 -0.78 5.24
N ALA A 22 -7.75 -0.46 5.30
CA ALA A 22 -7.17 0.61 4.49
C ALA A 22 -7.29 0.31 2.99
N ILE A 23 -6.89 -0.89 2.56
CA ILE A 23 -6.97 -1.33 1.16
C ILE A 23 -8.42 -1.35 0.69
N THR A 24 -9.34 -1.97 1.44
CA THR A 24 -10.76 -2.09 1.05
C THR A 24 -11.39 -0.73 0.80
N ARG A 25 -11.14 0.24 1.69
CA ARG A 25 -11.71 1.59 1.54
C ARG A 25 -11.12 2.35 0.35
N ALA A 26 -9.80 2.26 0.16
CA ALA A 26 -9.15 2.87 -0.99
C ALA A 26 -9.62 2.26 -2.32
N THR A 27 -9.67 0.92 -2.40
CA THR A 27 -10.21 0.21 -3.56
C THR A 27 -11.64 0.63 -3.86
N ALA A 28 -12.52 0.64 -2.85
CA ALA A 28 -13.91 1.05 -3.03
C ALA A 28 -14.04 2.49 -3.55
N PHE A 29 -13.20 3.42 -3.07
CA PHE A 29 -13.16 4.78 -3.61
C PHE A 29 -12.76 4.77 -5.08
N PHE A 30 -11.66 4.09 -5.42
CA PHE A 30 -11.15 4.06 -6.78
C PHE A 30 -12.15 3.40 -7.74
N ASP A 31 -12.75 2.28 -7.37
CA ASP A 31 -13.73 1.55 -8.20
C ASP A 31 -15.00 2.37 -8.45
N ALA A 32 -15.36 3.26 -7.52
CA ALA A 32 -16.48 4.17 -7.69
C ALA A 32 -16.17 5.38 -8.60
N CYS A 33 -14.90 5.59 -8.98
CA CYS A 33 -14.52 6.66 -9.90
C CYS A 33 -14.64 6.23 -11.37
N THR A 34 -15.25 7.07 -12.20
CA THR A 34 -15.13 6.93 -13.66
C THR A 34 -13.74 7.31 -14.13
N ASP A 35 -13.40 6.93 -15.37
CA ASP A 35 -12.13 7.31 -16.00
C ASP A 35 -11.97 8.85 -16.13
N GLU A 36 -13.07 9.57 -16.37
CA GLU A 36 -13.07 11.04 -16.39
C GLU A 36 -12.87 11.62 -14.99
N GLU A 37 -13.45 11.01 -13.95
CA GLU A 37 -13.25 11.43 -12.57
C GLU A 37 -11.80 11.20 -12.10
N LEU A 38 -11.12 10.17 -12.62
CA LEU A 38 -9.71 9.91 -12.33
C LEU A 38 -8.78 11.06 -12.76
N GLU A 39 -9.13 11.76 -13.84
CA GLU A 39 -8.34 12.86 -14.39
C GLU A 39 -8.51 14.18 -13.65
N LYS A 40 -9.52 14.28 -12.77
CA LYS A 40 -9.79 15.49 -11.99
C LYS A 40 -8.84 15.60 -10.80
N THR A 41 -8.42 16.83 -10.50
CA THR A 41 -7.74 17.17 -9.24
C THR A 41 -8.66 16.96 -8.04
N ILE A 42 -8.15 16.39 -6.94
CA ILE A 42 -8.94 16.19 -5.71
C ILE A 42 -9.43 17.52 -5.09
N SER A 43 -8.74 18.62 -5.39
CA SER A 43 -9.05 19.99 -4.98
C SER A 43 -8.18 20.95 -5.81
N PRO A 44 -8.53 22.24 -5.95
CA PRO A 44 -7.72 23.20 -6.71
C PRO A 44 -6.25 23.20 -6.28
N GLY A 45 -5.34 23.01 -7.24
CA GLY A 45 -3.89 22.97 -7.01
C GLY A 45 -3.38 21.72 -6.27
N LYS A 46 -4.19 20.66 -6.18
CA LYS A 46 -3.80 19.36 -5.62
C LYS A 46 -3.69 18.29 -6.71
N ASN A 47 -3.12 17.15 -6.35
CA ASN A 47 -2.96 16.01 -7.26
C ASN A 47 -4.31 15.54 -7.84
N ARG A 48 -4.26 14.99 -9.04
CA ARG A 48 -5.34 14.22 -9.65
C ARG A 48 -5.58 12.92 -8.90
N VAL A 49 -6.81 12.42 -8.99
CA VAL A 49 -7.18 11.12 -8.40
C VAL A 49 -6.31 10.00 -9.00
N VAL A 50 -6.04 10.02 -10.31
CA VAL A 50 -5.17 9.06 -11.01
C VAL A 50 -3.75 9.05 -10.45
N TYR A 51 -3.23 10.22 -10.08
CA TYR A 51 -1.89 10.32 -9.51
C TYR A 51 -1.82 9.62 -8.16
N LEU A 52 -2.85 9.79 -7.30
CA LEU A 52 -2.91 9.11 -6.01
C LEU A 52 -3.07 7.59 -6.15
N LEU A 53 -3.86 7.12 -7.13
CA LEU A 53 -3.97 5.70 -7.47
C LEU A 53 -2.60 5.12 -7.86
N GLY A 54 -1.92 5.76 -8.82
CA GLY A 54 -0.60 5.32 -9.27
C GLY A 54 0.46 5.40 -8.16
N HIS A 55 0.42 6.45 -7.34
CA HIS A 55 1.35 6.66 -6.23
C HIS A 55 1.24 5.54 -5.19
N LEU A 56 0.03 5.26 -4.72
CA LEU A 56 -0.20 4.18 -3.76
C LEU A 56 0.16 2.82 -4.36
N THR A 57 -0.14 2.59 -5.64
CA THR A 57 0.25 1.37 -6.36
C THR A 57 1.77 1.19 -6.38
N ALA A 58 2.53 2.23 -6.78
CA ALA A 58 3.99 2.17 -6.84
C ALA A 58 4.64 2.01 -5.46
N VAL A 59 4.10 2.68 -4.44
CA VAL A 59 4.58 2.55 -3.04
C VAL A 59 4.34 1.15 -2.49
N HIS A 60 3.20 0.51 -2.82
CA HIS A 60 2.92 -0.87 -2.43
C HIS A 60 3.79 -1.86 -3.21
N ASP A 61 4.06 -1.58 -4.48
CA ASP A 61 4.97 -2.40 -5.29
C ASP A 61 6.39 -2.43 -4.70
N ARG A 62 6.86 -1.31 -4.13
CA ARG A 62 8.11 -1.25 -3.37
C ARG A 62 8.09 -2.04 -2.06
N MET A 63 6.93 -2.42 -1.53
CA MET A 63 6.87 -3.25 -0.34
C MET A 63 7.33 -4.68 -0.61
N LEU A 64 7.21 -5.19 -1.84
CA LEU A 64 7.60 -6.57 -2.17
C LEU A 64 9.07 -6.87 -1.80
N PRO A 65 10.07 -6.15 -2.36
CA PRO A 65 11.46 -6.39 -1.98
C PRO A 65 11.75 -5.97 -0.54
N LEU A 66 11.05 -4.96 -0.01
CA LEU A 66 11.22 -4.49 1.37
C LEU A 66 10.82 -5.55 2.40
N LEU A 67 9.77 -6.31 2.12
CA LEU A 67 9.27 -7.38 2.97
C LEU A 67 9.92 -8.73 2.67
N GLY A 68 10.72 -8.84 1.62
CA GLY A 68 11.34 -10.09 1.18
C GLY A 68 10.36 -11.01 0.44
N LEU A 69 9.36 -10.43 -0.23
CA LEU A 69 8.32 -11.13 -1.00
C LEU A 69 8.63 -11.23 -2.49
N GLY A 70 9.86 -10.91 -2.89
CA GLY A 70 10.33 -10.97 -4.27
C GLY A 70 10.51 -9.61 -4.94
N ASP A 71 10.74 -9.65 -6.24
CA ASP A 71 10.97 -8.47 -7.06
C ASP A 71 9.69 -7.65 -7.28
N ARG A 72 9.90 -6.41 -7.71
CA ARG A 72 8.82 -5.49 -8.06
C ARG A 72 8.11 -5.94 -9.33
N LEU A 73 6.79 -5.83 -9.35
CA LEU A 73 5.95 -6.14 -10.51
C LEU A 73 5.85 -4.96 -11.47
N TYR A 74 5.80 -3.73 -10.94
CA TYR A 74 5.57 -2.52 -11.72
C TYR A 74 6.60 -1.42 -11.44
N PRO A 75 7.92 -1.70 -11.57
CA PRO A 75 8.98 -0.73 -11.24
C PRO A 75 8.92 0.55 -12.07
N HIS A 76 8.39 0.48 -13.29
CA HIS A 76 8.23 1.63 -14.19
C HIS A 76 7.27 2.71 -13.65
N LEU A 77 6.38 2.39 -12.71
CA LEU A 77 5.45 3.35 -12.12
C LEU A 77 6.15 4.40 -11.24
N ASP A 78 7.36 4.12 -10.74
CA ASP A 78 8.11 5.06 -9.89
C ASP A 78 8.37 6.39 -10.58
N ALA A 79 8.78 6.32 -11.85
CA ALA A 79 9.16 7.47 -12.64
C ALA A 79 8.00 8.47 -12.78
N LEU A 80 6.76 7.97 -12.74
CA LEU A 80 5.55 8.74 -12.96
C LEU A 80 4.88 9.18 -11.66
N PHE A 81 4.92 8.34 -10.63
CA PHE A 81 4.07 8.51 -9.44
C PHE A 81 4.83 8.64 -8.13
N VAL A 82 6.17 8.56 -8.14
CA VAL A 82 6.96 8.75 -6.90
C VAL A 82 8.09 9.74 -7.07
N THR A 83 8.89 9.62 -8.13
CA THR A 83 10.06 10.49 -8.30
C THR A 83 9.72 11.85 -8.88
N THR A 84 8.55 11.99 -9.51
CA THR A 84 8.05 13.25 -10.07
C THR A 84 6.70 13.60 -9.46
N PRO A 85 6.41 14.89 -9.25
CA PRO A 85 5.08 15.33 -8.85
C PRO A 85 4.05 15.07 -9.97
N ASP A 86 2.77 15.23 -9.65
CA ASP A 86 1.69 15.08 -10.62
C ASP A 86 1.88 16.02 -11.82
N ASN A 87 1.85 15.44 -13.01
CA ASN A 87 2.08 16.15 -14.26
C ASN A 87 0.97 15.79 -15.28
N PRO A 88 0.03 16.70 -15.55
CA PRO A 88 -1.03 16.50 -16.55
C PRO A 88 -0.52 16.28 -17.98
N ALA A 89 0.71 16.70 -18.29
CA ALA A 89 1.32 16.49 -19.60
C ALA A 89 2.04 15.14 -19.74
N ALA A 90 2.17 14.36 -18.66
CA ALA A 90 2.81 13.05 -18.71
C ALA A 90 1.90 12.01 -19.37
N THR A 91 2.48 11.15 -20.20
CA THR A 91 1.78 9.97 -20.72
C THR A 91 1.67 8.92 -19.61
N LEU A 92 0.43 8.67 -19.17
CA LEU A 92 0.14 7.67 -18.14
C LEU A 92 -0.20 6.30 -18.77
N PRO A 93 -0.02 5.19 -18.05
CA PRO A 93 -0.64 3.92 -18.40
C PRO A 93 -2.17 4.07 -18.47
N SER A 94 -2.85 3.15 -19.16
CA SER A 94 -4.31 3.19 -19.20
C SER A 94 -4.90 3.05 -17.79
N TYR A 95 -6.04 3.71 -17.54
CA TYR A 95 -6.69 3.66 -16.22
C TYR A 95 -7.07 2.23 -15.83
N ARG A 96 -7.50 1.43 -16.82
CA ARG A 96 -7.74 0.00 -16.62
C ARG A 96 -6.49 -0.73 -16.13
N ASP A 97 -5.33 -0.48 -16.74
CA ASP A 97 -4.09 -1.15 -16.35
C ASP A 97 -3.58 -0.67 -14.97
N LEU A 98 -3.76 0.61 -14.64
CA LEU A 98 -3.46 1.14 -13.31
C LEU A 98 -4.34 0.51 -12.22
N ARG A 99 -5.64 0.36 -12.48
CA ARG A 99 -6.58 -0.33 -11.57
C ARG A 99 -6.21 -1.80 -11.38
N ASN A 100 -5.89 -2.48 -12.48
CA ASN A 100 -5.44 -3.87 -12.42
C ASN A 100 -4.14 -3.97 -11.62
N SER A 101 -3.18 -3.06 -11.84
CA SER A 101 -1.92 -3.03 -11.10
C SER A 101 -2.15 -2.84 -9.59
N TRP A 102 -3.03 -1.90 -9.22
CA TRP A 102 -3.48 -1.70 -7.84
C TRP A 102 -4.09 -2.97 -7.23
N MET A 103 -5.01 -3.63 -7.94
CA MET A 103 -5.63 -4.86 -7.46
C MET A 103 -4.61 -5.99 -7.30
N THR A 104 -3.78 -6.22 -8.32
CA THR A 104 -2.77 -7.28 -8.32
C THR A 104 -1.78 -7.11 -7.17
N ILE A 105 -1.23 -5.91 -6.98
CA ILE A 105 -0.21 -5.71 -5.94
C ILE A 105 -0.79 -5.87 -4.54
N ASN A 106 -1.99 -5.33 -4.30
CA ASN A 106 -2.62 -5.43 -2.99
C ASN A 106 -3.11 -6.83 -2.69
N GLN A 107 -3.58 -7.57 -3.70
CA GLN A 107 -3.93 -8.99 -3.53
C GLN A 107 -2.68 -9.80 -3.14
N HIS A 108 -1.59 -9.63 -3.90
CA HIS A 108 -0.33 -10.35 -3.63
C HIS A 108 0.21 -10.06 -2.22
N LEU A 109 0.26 -8.78 -1.82
CA LEU A 109 0.66 -8.39 -0.47
C LEU A 109 -0.28 -9.00 0.58
N THR A 110 -1.59 -8.85 0.40
CA THR A 110 -2.58 -9.33 1.38
C THR A 110 -2.52 -10.84 1.57
N ASP A 111 -2.31 -11.60 0.50
CA ASP A 111 -2.18 -13.06 0.57
C ASP A 111 -0.90 -13.47 1.30
N ALA A 112 0.22 -12.81 1.02
CA ALA A 112 1.46 -13.02 1.77
C ALA A 112 1.28 -12.71 3.26
N LEU A 113 0.69 -11.56 3.61
CA LEU A 113 0.44 -11.15 4.98
C LEU A 113 -0.45 -12.13 5.76
N LYS A 114 -1.46 -12.72 5.10
CA LYS A 114 -2.32 -13.77 5.68
C LYS A 114 -1.58 -15.09 5.93
N SER A 115 -0.55 -15.37 5.14
CA SER A 115 0.20 -16.64 5.20
C SER A 115 1.26 -16.66 6.31
N TRP A 116 1.66 -15.49 6.81
CA TRP A 116 2.73 -15.37 7.79
C TRP A 116 2.32 -15.85 9.19
N THR A 117 3.25 -16.53 9.86
CA THR A 117 3.16 -16.77 11.31
C THR A 117 3.43 -15.49 12.11
N PRO A 118 3.05 -15.42 13.39
CA PRO A 118 3.37 -14.27 14.21
C PRO A 118 4.86 -13.91 14.29
N GLU A 119 5.74 -14.90 14.27
CA GLU A 119 7.18 -14.71 14.24
C GLU A 119 7.64 -14.07 12.93
N GLU A 120 7.07 -14.47 11.79
CA GLU A 120 7.41 -13.92 10.47
C GLU A 120 7.01 -12.45 10.34
N TRP A 121 5.89 -12.04 10.96
CA TRP A 121 5.48 -10.64 11.08
C TRP A 121 6.49 -9.80 11.88
N LEU A 122 7.17 -10.42 12.85
CA LEU A 122 8.18 -9.81 13.71
C LEU A 122 9.61 -10.05 13.22
N GLN A 123 9.81 -10.50 11.97
CA GLN A 123 11.14 -10.48 11.35
C GLN A 123 11.49 -9.07 10.87
N LYS A 124 12.80 -8.77 10.81
CA LYS A 124 13.30 -7.54 10.19
C LYS A 124 12.83 -7.41 8.75
N HIS A 125 12.66 -6.18 8.29
CA HIS A 125 12.52 -5.91 6.85
C HIS A 125 13.90 -5.82 6.19
N THR A 126 13.97 -5.94 4.87
CA THR A 126 15.24 -6.08 4.14
C THR A 126 16.14 -4.84 4.18
N ALA A 127 15.56 -3.66 4.43
CA ALA A 127 16.29 -2.40 4.56
C ALA A 127 16.96 -2.17 5.94
N VAL A 128 17.00 -3.17 6.83
CA VAL A 128 17.62 -3.08 8.17
C VAL A 128 18.69 -4.15 8.33
N SER A 129 19.85 -3.75 8.87
CA SER A 129 20.95 -4.64 9.19
C SER A 129 20.62 -5.51 10.42
N ASP A 130 21.29 -6.64 10.58
CA ASP A 130 21.10 -7.49 11.78
C ASP A 130 21.55 -6.77 13.06
N GLU A 131 22.61 -5.97 12.98
CA GLU A 131 23.12 -5.18 14.10
C GLU A 131 22.10 -4.13 14.56
N ASP A 132 21.54 -3.37 13.62
CA ASP A 132 20.53 -2.36 13.95
C ASP A 132 19.23 -3.00 14.43
N TYR A 133 18.84 -4.13 13.85
CA TYR A 133 17.64 -4.84 14.29
C TYR A 133 17.75 -5.35 15.72
N ALA A 134 18.92 -5.84 16.14
CA ALA A 134 19.15 -6.27 17.51
C ALA A 134 19.00 -5.12 18.52
N LYS A 135 19.33 -3.88 18.12
CA LYS A 135 19.17 -2.67 18.94
C LYS A 135 17.74 -2.11 18.86
N GLU A 136 17.10 -2.24 17.71
CA GLU A 136 15.81 -1.64 17.37
C GLU A 136 14.83 -2.69 16.78
N PRO A 137 14.39 -3.69 17.57
CA PRO A 137 13.59 -4.81 17.07
C PRO A 137 12.18 -4.41 16.61
N HIS A 138 11.77 -3.16 16.88
CA HIS A 138 10.55 -2.58 16.36
C HIS A 138 10.64 -2.25 14.85
N ARG A 139 11.84 -2.22 14.26
CA ARG A 139 12.06 -2.03 12.81
C ARG A 139 11.84 -3.33 12.02
N ASN A 140 10.63 -3.86 12.14
CA ASN A 140 10.21 -5.16 11.63
C ASN A 140 9.15 -5.04 10.52
N ARG A 141 8.79 -6.17 9.89
CA ARG A 141 7.78 -6.22 8.82
C ARG A 141 6.42 -5.69 9.28
N PHE A 142 5.98 -5.99 10.50
CA PHE A 142 4.75 -5.44 11.07
C PHE A 142 4.73 -3.91 11.05
N SER A 143 5.83 -3.27 11.49
CA SER A 143 5.93 -1.80 11.49
C SER A 143 5.79 -1.21 10.09
N VAL A 144 6.34 -1.87 9.06
CA VAL A 144 6.21 -1.46 7.66
C VAL A 144 4.75 -1.54 7.21
N VAL A 145 4.07 -2.65 7.51
CA VAL A 145 2.66 -2.84 7.12
C VAL A 145 1.75 -1.79 7.75
N ILE A 146 1.90 -1.53 9.06
CA ILE A 146 1.09 -0.50 9.75
C ILE A 146 1.40 0.89 9.19
N ASN A 147 2.68 1.21 8.97
CA ASN A 147 3.06 2.48 8.38
C ASN A 147 2.43 2.69 6.99
N ARG A 148 2.44 1.65 6.14
CA ARG A 148 1.86 1.71 4.79
C ARG A 148 0.33 1.73 4.80
N ALA A 149 -0.32 1.03 5.71
CA ALA A 149 -1.75 1.17 5.94
C ALA A 149 -2.13 2.60 6.35
N GLY A 150 -1.35 3.22 7.26
CA GLY A 150 -1.52 4.61 7.64
C GLY A 150 -1.29 5.59 6.48
N HIS A 151 -0.32 5.31 5.61
CA HIS A 151 -0.07 6.08 4.39
C HIS A 151 -1.27 6.04 3.41
N VAL A 152 -1.87 4.87 3.22
CA VAL A 152 -3.11 4.73 2.43
C VAL A 152 -4.23 5.55 3.07
N GLN A 153 -4.42 5.48 4.39
CA GLN A 153 -5.45 6.25 5.09
C GLN A 153 -5.23 7.76 4.98
N TYR A 154 -3.98 8.22 5.03
CA TYR A 154 -3.63 9.63 4.80
C TYR A 154 -4.09 10.09 3.40
N HIS A 155 -3.76 9.34 2.36
CA HIS A 155 -4.19 9.67 0.99
C HIS A 155 -5.69 9.50 0.78
N LEU A 156 -6.33 8.54 1.45
CA LEU A 156 -7.79 8.42 1.46
C LEU A 156 -8.43 9.68 2.06
N GLY A 157 -7.86 10.24 3.13
CA GLY A 157 -8.29 11.53 3.68
C GLY A 157 -8.20 12.68 2.68
N GLN A 158 -7.20 12.66 1.80
CA GLN A 158 -7.11 13.62 0.69
C GLN A 158 -8.20 13.36 -0.37
N LEU A 159 -8.43 12.09 -0.72
CA LEU A 159 -9.44 11.68 -1.71
C LEU A 159 -10.86 12.06 -1.28
N VAL A 160 -11.16 12.14 0.02
CA VAL A 160 -12.47 12.62 0.53
C VAL A 160 -12.77 14.07 0.13
N LEU A 161 -11.75 14.87 -0.21
CA LEU A 161 -11.96 16.25 -0.71
C LEU A 161 -12.49 16.27 -2.15
N PHE A 162 -12.35 15.17 -2.89
CA PHE A 162 -12.82 15.06 -4.25
C PHE A 162 -14.35 15.16 -4.28
N LYS A 163 -14.84 16.22 -4.93
CA LYS A 163 -16.27 16.40 -5.22
C LYS A 163 -16.50 15.93 -6.65
N LYS A 164 -17.36 14.92 -6.80
CA LYS A 164 -17.76 14.36 -8.10
C LYS A 164 -18.34 15.45 -9.01
#